data_AF-A0A0C3PIF3-F1
#
_entry.id   AF-A0A0C3PIF3-F1
#
_cell.length_a   1.000
_cell.length_b   1.000
_cell.length_c   1.000
_cell.angle_alpha   90.00
_cell.angle_beta   90.00
_cell.angle_gamma   90.00
#
_symmetry.space_group_name_H-M   'P 1'
#
loop_
_entity.id
_entity.type
_entity.pdbx_description
1 polymer ?
#
loop_
_entity_poly.entity_id
_entity_poly.type
_entity_poly.pdbx_seq_one_letter_code
_entity_poly.pdbx_strand_id
1 'polypeptide(L)'
;MAVGLTLYDVLGVTPDATTEDVRKAYKLKALETHPDKLEPTATERQRRAAEGKFRNVCDAFEVLSDPIKRKAYDERITRATINLKMWDGERERRNQERETWARQLREQSEARIKARQDWYDSLQKAKEEKAKHEAMVEQFYQELRDRNPEWEIRRQEVLKRKALLREKTKSSK
;
A
#
# COMPACT_ATOMS: atom_id res chain seq x y z
N MET A 1 -21.69 -3.58 -5.41
CA MET A 1 -21.87 -4.02 -4.02
C MET A 1 -23.28 -4.55 -3.88
N ALA A 2 -23.46 -5.81 -3.48
CA ALA A 2 -24.79 -6.37 -3.25
C ALA A 2 -25.36 -5.76 -1.98
N VAL A 3 -26.18 -4.72 -2.12
CA VAL A 3 -27.02 -4.23 -1.03
C VAL A 3 -27.95 -5.38 -0.68
N GLY A 4 -27.91 -5.85 0.56
CA GLY A 4 -28.86 -6.87 1.03
C GLY A 4 -30.28 -6.38 0.71
N LEU A 5 -31.11 -7.28 0.14
CA LEU A 5 -32.47 -6.95 -0.30
C LEU A 5 -33.22 -6.16 0.79
N THR A 6 -33.53 -4.90 0.51
CA THR A 6 -34.36 -4.09 1.41
C THR A 6 -35.80 -4.60 1.37
N LEU A 7 -36.61 -4.27 2.38
CA LEU A 7 -38.04 -4.64 2.38
C LEU A 7 -38.78 -4.00 1.19
N TYR A 8 -38.30 -2.84 0.74
CA TYR A 8 -38.74 -2.19 -0.49
C TYR A 8 -38.40 -3.04 -1.73
N ASP A 9 -37.19 -3.59 -1.81
CA ASP A 9 -36.77 -4.48 -2.90
C ASP A 9 -37.53 -5.81 -2.91
N VAL A 10 -37.88 -6.35 -1.73
CA VAL A 10 -38.69 -7.57 -1.61
C VAL A 10 -40.08 -7.36 -2.21
N LEU A 11 -40.71 -6.22 -1.95
CA LEU A 11 -42.00 -5.86 -2.56
C LEU A 11 -41.86 -5.30 -3.98
N GLY A 12 -40.66 -4.91 -4.40
CA GLY A 12 -40.40 -4.29 -5.70
C GLY A 12 -40.93 -2.86 -5.81
N VAL A 13 -40.95 -2.11 -4.70
CA VAL A 13 -41.46 -0.74 -4.63
C VAL A 13 -40.33 0.23 -4.27
N THR A 14 -40.49 1.51 -4.60
CA THR A 14 -39.53 2.55 -4.19
C THR A 14 -39.72 2.93 -2.73
N PRO A 15 -38.68 3.46 -2.05
CA PRO A 15 -38.81 4.03 -0.70
C PRO A 15 -39.82 5.18 -0.62
N ASP A 16 -40.10 5.85 -1.74
CA ASP A 16 -41.09 6.93 -1.86
C ASP A 16 -42.52 6.43 -2.11
N ALA A 17 -42.73 5.11 -2.22
CA ALA A 17 -44.04 4.54 -2.54
C ALA A 17 -45.08 4.80 -1.45
N THR A 18 -46.33 5.07 -1.86
CA THR A 18 -47.43 5.29 -0.91
C THR A 18 -47.86 3.98 -0.24
N THR A 19 -48.60 4.06 0.86
CA THR A 19 -49.16 2.88 1.54
C THR A 19 -50.11 2.09 0.63
N GLU A 20 -50.79 2.75 -0.31
CA GLU A 20 -51.61 2.09 -1.32
C GLU A 20 -50.77 1.29 -2.32
N ASP A 21 -49.64 1.84 -2.76
CA ASP A 21 -48.73 1.16 -3.68
C ASP A 21 -48.09 -0.06 -3.02
N VAL A 22 -47.70 0.05 -1.75
CA VAL A 22 -47.22 -1.08 -0.93
C VAL A 22 -48.27 -2.19 -0.84
N ARG A 23 -49.55 -1.84 -0.62
CA ARG A 23 -50.65 -2.82 -0.59
C ARG A 23 -50.90 -3.48 -1.95
N LYS A 24 -50.83 -2.71 -3.04
CA LYS A 24 -50.98 -3.25 -4.41
C LYS A 24 -49.83 -4.21 -4.74
N ALA A 25 -48.59 -3.81 -4.45
CA ALA A 25 -47.41 -4.63 -4.67
C ALA A 25 -47.43 -5.92 -3.85
N TYR A 26 -47.85 -5.86 -2.58
CA TYR A 26 -48.04 -7.06 -1.75
C TYR A 26 -49.03 -8.04 -2.38
N LYS A 27 -50.19 -7.59 -2.86
CA LYS A 27 -51.18 -8.47 -3.50
C LYS A 27 -50.61 -9.16 -4.74
N LEU A 28 -49.91 -8.43 -5.59
CA LEU A 28 -49.26 -8.98 -6.78
C LEU A 28 -48.18 -10.00 -6.40
N LYS A 29 -47.30 -9.65 -5.46
CA LYS A 29 -46.21 -10.52 -5.00
C LYS A 29 -46.70 -11.76 -4.25
N ALA A 30 -47.76 -11.65 -3.47
CA ALA A 30 -48.38 -12.78 -2.79
C ALA A 30 -48.94 -13.79 -3.80
N LEU A 31 -49.57 -13.31 -4.90
CA LEU A 31 -50.06 -14.17 -5.98
C LEU A 31 -48.92 -14.80 -6.81
N GLU A 32 -47.80 -14.10 -6.98
CA GLU A 32 -46.61 -14.63 -7.65
C GLU A 32 -45.87 -15.69 -6.83
N THR A 33 -45.85 -15.53 -5.51
CA THR A 33 -45.09 -16.39 -4.58
C THR A 33 -45.93 -17.48 -3.92
N HIS A 34 -47.23 -17.55 -4.22
CA HIS A 34 -48.13 -18.53 -3.62
C HIS A 34 -47.74 -19.97 -4.03
N PRO A 35 -47.59 -20.91 -3.07
CA PRO A 35 -47.17 -22.28 -3.37
C PRO A 35 -48.17 -23.06 -4.22
N ASP A 36 -49.45 -22.65 -4.27
CA ASP A 36 -50.50 -23.24 -5.11
C ASP A 36 -50.29 -22.98 -6.62
N LYS A 37 -49.50 -21.97 -6.98
CA LYS A 37 -49.18 -21.67 -8.38
C LYS A 37 -48.02 -22.52 -8.92
N LEU A 38 -47.45 -23.39 -8.09
CA LEU A 38 -46.38 -24.31 -8.48
C LEU A 38 -46.98 -25.53 -9.17
N GLU A 39 -46.39 -25.91 -10.30
CA GLU A 39 -46.72 -27.16 -11.00
C GLU A 39 -46.71 -28.36 -10.02
N PRO A 40 -47.59 -29.36 -10.20
CA PRO A 40 -47.58 -30.58 -9.37
C PRO A 40 -46.22 -31.31 -9.36
N THR A 41 -45.42 -31.09 -10.40
CA THR A 41 -44.07 -31.62 -10.61
C THR A 41 -42.96 -30.84 -9.89
N ALA A 42 -43.30 -29.75 -9.20
CA ALA A 42 -42.33 -28.92 -8.50
C ALA A 42 -41.63 -29.70 -7.38
N THR A 43 -40.30 -29.64 -7.38
CA THR A 43 -39.47 -30.31 -6.38
C THR A 43 -39.69 -29.68 -4.99
N GLU A 44 -39.51 -30.45 -3.93
CA GLU A 44 -39.55 -29.95 -2.53
C GLU A 44 -38.70 -28.69 -2.32
N ARG A 45 -37.55 -28.58 -3.00
CA ARG A 45 -36.69 -27.38 -2.97
C ARG A 45 -37.39 -26.14 -3.55
N GLN A 46 -38.19 -26.28 -4.60
CA GLN A 46 -38.91 -25.18 -5.22
C GLN A 46 -40.09 -24.75 -4.34
N ARG A 47 -40.80 -25.70 -3.71
CA ARG A 47 -41.86 -25.42 -2.74
C ARG A 47 -41.33 -24.62 -1.54
N ARG A 48 -40.23 -25.07 -0.93
CA ARG A 48 -39.57 -24.33 0.17
C ARG A 48 -39.06 -22.95 -0.26
N ALA A 49 -38.55 -22.81 -1.48
CA ALA A 49 -38.11 -21.52 -1.99
C ALA A 49 -39.28 -20.54 -2.21
N ALA A 50 -40.43 -21.02 -2.67
CA ALA A 50 -41.65 -20.21 -2.81
C ALA A 50 -42.20 -19.79 -1.45
N GLU A 51 -42.26 -20.73 -0.50
CA GLU A 51 -42.68 -20.45 0.88
C GLU A 51 -41.77 -19.42 1.56
N GLY A 52 -40.44 -19.55 1.40
CA GLY A 52 -39.49 -18.56 1.90
C GLY A 52 -39.68 -17.17 1.27
N LYS A 53 -39.93 -17.09 -0.03
CA LYS A 53 -40.23 -15.82 -0.72
C LYS A 53 -41.54 -15.21 -0.25
N PHE A 54 -42.58 -16.02 -0.10
CA PHE A 54 -43.88 -15.58 0.40
C PHE A 54 -43.76 -15.00 1.81
N ARG A 55 -43.02 -15.70 2.69
CA ARG A 55 -42.75 -15.21 4.04
C ARG A 55 -42.02 -13.87 4.03
N ASN A 56 -40.98 -13.72 3.19
CA ASN A 56 -40.28 -12.44 3.06
C ASN A 56 -41.20 -11.30 2.58
N VAL A 57 -42.13 -11.59 1.65
CA VAL A 57 -43.14 -10.63 1.17
C VAL A 57 -44.11 -10.22 2.28
N CYS A 58 -44.57 -11.18 3.10
CA CYS A 58 -45.40 -10.90 4.27
C CYS A 58 -44.67 -10.04 5.30
N ASP A 59 -43.44 -10.42 5.66
CA ASP A 59 -42.62 -9.70 6.64
C ASP A 59 -42.34 -8.26 6.17
N ALA A 60 -42.06 -8.08 4.87
CA ALA A 60 -41.88 -6.75 4.26
C ALA A 60 -43.16 -5.92 4.32
N PHE A 61 -44.32 -6.52 4.03
CA PHE A 61 -45.60 -5.83 4.11
C PHE A 61 -45.96 -5.44 5.55
N GLU A 62 -45.68 -6.30 6.54
CA GLU A 62 -45.99 -6.01 7.95
C GLU A 62 -45.25 -4.75 8.45
N VAL A 63 -44.02 -4.55 8.00
CA VAL A 63 -43.21 -3.40 8.38
C VAL A 63 -43.56 -2.16 7.56
N LEU A 64 -43.77 -2.31 6.24
CA LEU A 64 -43.99 -1.17 5.32
C LEU A 64 -45.43 -0.65 5.31
N SER A 65 -46.40 -1.45 5.75
CA SER A 65 -47.82 -1.05 5.81
C SER A 65 -48.16 -0.16 7.01
N ASP A 66 -47.41 -0.26 8.11
CA ASP A 66 -47.57 0.56 9.31
C ASP A 66 -46.61 1.77 9.26
N PRO A 67 -47.12 3.02 9.28
CA PRO A 67 -46.28 4.22 9.26
C PRO A 67 -45.22 4.29 10.37
N ILE A 68 -45.52 3.75 11.56
CA ILE A 68 -44.61 3.77 12.71
C ILE A 68 -43.46 2.78 12.48
N LYS A 69 -43.80 1.55 12.07
CA LYS A 69 -42.79 0.51 11.76
C LYS A 69 -41.94 0.91 10.55
N ARG A 70 -42.55 1.50 9.52
CA ARG A 70 -41.84 2.02 8.34
C ARG A 70 -40.85 3.11 8.71
N LYS A 71 -41.25 4.09 9.52
CA LYS A 71 -40.36 5.15 9.99
C LYS A 71 -39.16 4.58 10.77
N ALA A 72 -39.40 3.64 11.70
CA ALA A 72 -38.32 3.00 12.45
C ALA A 72 -37.36 2.20 11.54
N TYR A 73 -37.90 1.55 10.51
CA TYR A 73 -37.12 0.84 9.50
C TYR A 73 -36.24 1.79 8.66
N ASP A 74 -36.82 2.90 8.21
CA ASP A 74 -36.14 3.92 7.42
C ASP A 74 -35.03 4.62 8.21
N GLU A 75 -35.29 4.95 9.48
CA GLU A 75 -34.28 5.50 10.40
C GLU A 75 -33.12 4.52 10.61
N ARG A 76 -33.40 3.23 10.76
CA ARG A 76 -32.38 2.18 10.92
C ARG A 76 -31.50 2.05 9.69
N ILE A 77 -32.09 2.01 8.49
CA ILE A 77 -31.31 1.95 7.24
C ILE A 77 -30.49 3.22 7.07
N THR A 78 -31.08 4.38 7.30
CA THR A 78 -30.38 5.67 7.17
C THR A 78 -29.17 5.72 8.08
N ARG A 79 -29.33 5.34 9.36
CA ARG A 79 -28.23 5.28 10.33
C ARG A 79 -27.15 4.27 9.93
N ALA A 80 -27.53 3.08 9.47
CA ALA A 80 -26.58 2.08 8.98
C ALA A 80 -25.78 2.60 7.77
N THR A 81 -26.45 3.29 6.85
CA THR A 81 -25.83 3.85 5.64
C THR A 81 -24.87 4.99 5.97
N ILE A 82 -25.24 5.88 6.90
CA ILE A 82 -24.37 6.97 7.39
C ILE A 82 -23.14 6.40 8.08
N ASN A 83 -23.33 5.42 8.97
CA ASN A 83 -22.22 4.75 9.66
C ASN A 83 -21.25 4.08 8.69
N LEU A 84 -21.76 3.41 7.65
CA LEU A 84 -20.94 2.77 6.62
C LEU A 84 -20.11 3.78 5.83
N LYS A 85 -20.71 4.88 5.37
CA LYS A 85 -20.00 5.95 4.63
C LYS A 85 -18.90 6.61 5.47
N MET A 86 -19.13 6.81 6.76
CA MET A 86 -18.09 7.30 7.68
C MET A 86 -16.91 6.33 7.79
N TRP A 87 -17.19 5.03 7.90
CA TRP A 87 -16.17 4.01 8.08
C TRP A 87 -15.31 3.81 6.82
N ASP A 88 -15.91 3.95 5.64
CA ASP A 88 -15.19 3.93 4.36
C ASP A 88 -14.22 5.12 4.22
N GLY A 89 -14.63 6.33 4.61
CA GLY A 89 -13.76 7.51 4.59
C GLY A 89 -12.58 7.43 5.56
N GLU A 90 -12.80 6.90 6.76
CA GLU A 90 -11.77 6.68 7.78
C GLU A 90 -10.71 5.65 7.31
N ARG A 91 -11.16 4.61 6.60
CA ARG A 91 -10.31 3.56 6.06
C ARG A 91 -9.42 4.07 4.93
N GLU A 92 -9.97 4.89 4.04
CA GLU A 92 -9.25 5.55 2.95
C GLU A 92 -8.13 6.44 3.50
N ARG A 93 -8.43 7.29 4.49
CA ARG A 93 -7.45 8.15 5.17
C ARG A 93 -6.29 7.34 5.76
N ARG A 94 -6.61 6.25 6.45
CA ARG A 94 -5.60 5.37 7.06
C ARG A 94 -4.74 4.67 6.02
N ASN A 95 -5.30 4.32 4.86
CA ASN A 95 -4.53 3.75 3.77
C ASN A 95 -3.58 4.79 3.16
N GLN A 96 -4.07 6.00 2.93
CA GLN A 96 -3.23 7.12 2.46
C GLN A 96 -2.10 7.45 3.43
N GLU A 97 -2.36 7.47 4.74
CA GLU A 97 -1.32 7.69 5.77
C GLU A 97 -0.28 6.57 5.80
N ARG A 98 -0.68 5.32 5.58
CA ARG A 98 0.25 4.19 5.48
C ARG A 98 1.12 4.28 4.23
N GLU A 99 0.54 4.68 3.10
CA GLU A 99 1.27 4.83 1.84
C GLU A 99 2.24 6.00 1.87
N THR A 100 1.85 7.14 2.46
CA THR A 100 2.75 8.28 2.64
C THR A 100 3.89 7.94 3.60
N TRP A 101 3.61 7.25 4.71
CA TRP A 101 4.64 6.78 5.62
C TRP A 101 5.59 5.77 4.95
N ALA A 102 5.05 4.81 4.18
CA ALA A 102 5.86 3.86 3.43
C ALA A 102 6.73 4.53 2.35
N ARG A 103 6.20 5.56 1.67
CA ARG A 103 6.95 6.35 0.69
C ARG A 103 8.11 7.10 1.34
N GLN A 104 7.86 7.80 2.45
CA GLN A 104 8.89 8.49 3.20
C GLN A 104 9.98 7.54 3.69
N LEU A 105 9.60 6.34 4.18
CA LEU A 105 10.56 5.36 4.65
C LEU A 105 11.45 4.83 3.52
N ARG A 106 10.88 4.58 2.34
CA ARG A 106 11.63 4.16 1.15
C ARG A 106 12.59 5.24 0.69
N GLU A 107 12.12 6.48 0.58
CA GLU A 107 12.95 7.62 0.16
C GLU A 107 14.10 7.87 1.15
N GLN A 108 13.84 7.82 2.46
CA GLN A 108 14.89 7.92 3.47
C GLN A 108 15.88 6.75 3.41
N SER A 109 15.40 5.53 3.17
CA SER A 109 16.27 4.35 3.00
C SER A 109 17.15 4.46 1.76
N GLU A 110 16.55 4.80 0.62
CA GLU A 110 17.23 4.98 -0.67
C GLU A 110 18.26 6.12 -0.60
N ALA A 111 17.92 7.25 0.02
CA ALA A 111 18.85 8.35 0.23
C ALA A 111 20.06 7.93 1.08
N ARG A 112 19.85 7.13 2.12
CA ARG A 112 20.94 6.61 2.96
C ARG A 112 21.82 5.61 2.22
N ILE A 113 21.22 4.72 1.43
CA ILE A 113 21.96 3.76 0.60
C ILE A 113 22.77 4.52 -0.47
N LYS A 114 22.15 5.47 -1.15
CA LYS A 114 22.81 6.30 -2.17
C LYS A 114 23.96 7.11 -1.58
N ALA A 115 23.76 7.78 -0.44
CA ALA A 115 24.81 8.55 0.21
C ALA A 115 26.02 7.68 0.59
N ARG A 116 25.78 6.44 1.03
CA ARG A 116 26.84 5.48 1.31
C ARG A 116 27.56 5.02 0.04
N GLN A 117 26.82 4.78 -1.03
CA GLN A 117 27.38 4.41 -2.34
C GLN A 117 28.27 5.54 -2.88
N ASP A 118 27.75 6.77 -2.91
CA ASP A 118 28.46 7.96 -3.36
C ASP A 118 29.76 8.18 -2.57
N TRP A 119 29.74 7.93 -1.24
CA TRP A 119 30.94 8.00 -0.40
C TRP A 119 32.00 6.97 -0.81
N TYR A 120 31.61 5.71 -1.04
CA TYR A 120 32.54 4.69 -1.51
C TYR A 120 33.12 5.02 -2.88
N ASP A 121 32.29 5.49 -3.81
CA ASP A 121 32.74 5.86 -5.15
C ASP A 121 33.73 7.03 -5.08
N SER A 122 33.48 8.02 -4.21
CA SER A 122 34.42 9.13 -3.98
C SER A 122 35.77 8.65 -3.43
N LEU A 123 35.77 7.66 -2.54
CA LEU A 123 37.00 7.09 -1.99
C LEU A 123 37.78 6.29 -3.03
N GLN A 124 37.09 5.54 -3.90
CA GLN A 124 37.75 4.80 -4.97
C GLN A 124 38.38 5.76 -5.96
N LYS A 125 37.65 6.81 -6.37
CA LYS A 125 38.18 7.84 -7.25
C LYS A 125 39.44 8.51 -6.68
N ALA A 126 39.42 8.85 -5.39
CA ALA A 126 40.60 9.43 -4.72
C ALA A 126 41.78 8.46 -4.66
N LYS A 127 41.54 7.16 -4.44
CA LYS A 127 42.58 6.12 -4.49
C LYS A 127 43.16 5.97 -5.89
N GLU A 128 42.31 5.96 -6.92
CA GLU A 128 42.73 5.89 -8.32
C GLU A 128 43.53 7.12 -8.72
N GLU A 129 43.11 8.32 -8.35
CA GLU A 129 43.86 9.56 -8.60
C GLU A 129 45.22 9.54 -7.92
N LYS A 130 45.29 9.09 -6.66
CA LYS A 130 46.55 8.91 -5.96
C LYS A 130 47.44 7.88 -6.66
N ALA A 131 46.88 6.74 -7.08
CA ALA A 131 47.61 5.69 -7.80
C ALA A 131 48.13 6.18 -9.15
N LYS A 132 47.33 6.96 -9.90
CA LYS A 132 47.75 7.60 -11.15
C LYS A 132 48.89 8.59 -10.91
N HIS A 133 48.80 9.40 -9.86
CA HIS A 133 49.86 10.32 -9.49
C HIS A 133 51.14 9.59 -9.10
N GLU A 134 51.03 8.52 -8.30
CA GLU A 134 52.16 7.68 -7.91
C GLU A 134 52.80 6.98 -9.11
N ALA A 135 51.99 6.46 -10.03
CA ALA A 135 52.48 5.86 -11.28
C ALA A 135 53.16 6.90 -12.19
N MET A 136 52.62 8.12 -12.31
CA MET A 136 53.24 9.21 -13.06
C MET A 136 54.59 9.60 -12.45
N VAL A 137 54.67 9.69 -11.13
CA VAL A 137 55.91 9.99 -10.40
C VAL A 137 56.94 8.87 -10.58
N GLU A 138 56.51 7.60 -10.51
CA GLU A 138 57.39 6.46 -10.73
C GLU A 138 57.90 6.43 -12.17
N GLN A 139 57.04 6.66 -13.16
CA GLN A 139 57.43 6.77 -14.56
C GLN A 139 58.47 7.87 -14.77
N PHE A 140 58.28 9.03 -14.15
CA PHE A 140 59.26 10.12 -14.18
C PHE A 140 60.60 9.72 -13.54
N TYR A 141 60.57 8.99 -12.42
CA TYR A 141 61.80 8.48 -11.80
C TYR A 141 62.51 7.42 -12.65
N GLN A 142 61.77 6.56 -13.36
CA GLN A 142 62.36 5.62 -14.30
C GLN A 142 63.05 6.35 -15.46
N GLU A 143 62.41 7.37 -16.04
CA GLU A 143 63.02 8.19 -17.10
C GLU A 143 64.30 8.90 -16.63
N LEU A 144 64.30 9.42 -15.39
CA LEU A 144 65.49 10.02 -14.79
C LEU A 144 66.62 9.00 -14.56
N ARG A 145 66.27 7.79 -14.14
CA ARG A 145 67.24 6.69 -13.93
C ARG A 145 67.90 6.30 -15.26
N ASP A 146 67.12 6.20 -16.32
CA ASP A 146 67.61 5.84 -17.65
C ASP A 146 68.54 6.92 -18.23
N ARG A 147 68.24 8.21 -17.98
CA ARG A 147 69.06 9.33 -18.45
C ARG A 147 70.30 9.62 -17.60
N ASN A 148 70.25 9.38 -16.29
CA ASN A 148 71.34 9.70 -15.37
C ASN A 148 71.47 8.65 -14.24
N PRO A 149 72.20 7.55 -14.48
CA PRO A 149 72.31 6.46 -13.51
C PRO A 149 73.05 6.87 -12.22
N GLU A 150 73.93 7.87 -12.25
CA GLU A 150 74.62 8.37 -11.04
C GLU A 150 73.71 9.13 -10.07
N TRP A 151 72.57 9.63 -10.55
CA TRP A 151 71.64 10.38 -9.73
C TRP A 151 70.94 9.50 -8.70
N GLU A 152 70.58 8.25 -9.04
CA GLU A 152 69.94 7.32 -8.11
C GLU A 152 70.88 6.93 -6.96
N ILE A 153 72.18 6.78 -7.26
CA ILE A 153 73.21 6.50 -6.24
C ILE A 153 73.24 7.62 -5.19
N ARG A 154 73.28 8.88 -5.64
CA ARG A 154 73.23 10.06 -4.76
C ARG A 154 71.93 10.15 -3.96
N ARG A 155 70.79 9.82 -4.57
CA ARG A 155 69.48 9.80 -3.90
C ARG A 155 69.41 8.77 -2.77
N GLN A 156 69.87 7.54 -3.03
CA GLN A 156 69.92 6.47 -2.02
C GLN A 156 70.80 6.87 -0.83
N GLU A 157 71.91 7.56 -1.09
CA GLU A 157 72.81 8.06 -0.05
C GLU A 157 72.16 9.15 0.81
N VAL A 158 71.40 10.08 0.21
CA VAL A 158 70.61 11.09 0.93
C VAL A 158 69.51 10.44 1.78
N LEU A 159 68.81 9.42 1.26
CA LEU A 159 67.77 8.69 1.99
C LEU A 159 68.35 7.94 3.19
N LYS A 160 69.48 7.24 3.02
CA LYS A 160 70.22 6.59 4.12
C LYS A 160 70.62 7.62 5.18
N ARG A 161 71.16 8.76 4.77
CA ARG A 161 71.56 9.84 5.69
C ARG A 161 70.36 10.41 6.47
N LYS A 162 69.21 10.60 5.83
CA LYS A 162 67.97 11.01 6.50
C LYS A 162 67.42 9.95 7.45
N ALA A 163 67.50 8.66 7.11
CA ALA A 163 67.08 7.57 7.98
C ALA A 163 67.94 7.50 9.25
N LEU A 164 69.27 7.56 9.10
CA LEU A 164 70.22 7.60 10.22
C LEU A 164 69.98 8.81 11.14
N LEU A 165 69.63 9.98 10.58
CA LEU A 165 69.26 11.15 11.37
C LEU A 165 67.95 10.93 12.14
N ARG A 166 66.92 10.32 11.52
CA ARG A 166 65.65 10.01 12.20
C ARG A 166 65.84 9.01 13.35
N GLU A 167 66.69 8.00 13.17
CA GLU A 167 67.02 7.04 14.23
C GLU A 167 67.79 7.69 15.38
N LYS A 168 68.80 8.54 15.08
CA LYS A 168 69.50 9.33 16.10
C LYS A 168 68.55 10.23 16.90
N THR A 169 67.57 10.86 16.24
CA THR A 169 66.57 11.70 16.94
C THR A 169 65.55 10.91 17.76
N LYS A 170 65.32 9.63 17.43
CA LYS A 170 64.45 8.74 18.21
C LYS A 170 65.18 8.09 19.39
N SER A 171 66.48 7.85 19.28
CA SER A 171 67.33 7.27 20.34
C SER A 171 67.83 8.31 21.37
N SER A 172 67.62 9.60 21.13
CA SER A 172 68.03 10.71 22.01
C SER A 172 66.87 11.29 22.83
N LYS A 173 65.69 10.64 22.81
CA LYS A 173 64.53 10.90 23.67
C LYS A 173 64.24 9.66 24.49
#